data_AF-A0A3C1FTT1-F1
#
_entry.id   AF-A0A3C1FTT1-F1
#
_cell.length_a   1.000
_cell.length_b   1.000
_cell.length_c   1.000
_cell.angle_alpha   90.00
_cell.angle_beta   90.00
_cell.angle_gamma   90.00
#
_symmetry.space_group_name_H-M   'P 1'
#
loop_
_entity.id
_entity.type
_entity.pdbx_description
1 polymer ?
#
loop_
_entity_poly.entity_id
_entity_poly.type
_entity_poly.pdbx_seq_one_letter_code
_entity_poly.pdbx_strand_id
1 'polypeptide(L)' 'MKEIPVKVIIEIERDDELEKVRRAFKGHNITVVKTRKDKNKILEAIFKKYNVKLPKNYTFERNAIHPR' A
#
# COMPACT_ATOMS: atom_id res chain seq x y z
N MET A 1 -19.00 -3.88 18.89
CA MET A 1 -18.17 -4.33 17.74
C MET A 1 -16.81 -3.63 17.87
N LYS A 2 -15.69 -4.35 17.85
CA LYS A 2 -14.37 -3.71 17.86
C LYS A 2 -14.09 -3.16 16.46
N GLU A 3 -13.79 -1.88 16.35
CA GLU A 3 -13.39 -1.25 15.10
C GLU A 3 -12.07 -1.87 14.64
N ILE A 4 -12.04 -2.40 13.41
CA ILE A 4 -10.81 -2.95 12.83
C ILE A 4 -10.08 -1.76 12.21
N PRO A 5 -8.87 -1.41 12.68
CA PRO A 5 -8.13 -0.29 12.11
C PRO A 5 -7.85 -0.55 10.63
N VAL A 6 -8.37 0.33 9.78
CA VAL A 6 -8.22 0.25 8.32
C VAL A 6 -6.81 0.67 7.95
N LYS A 7 -6.09 -0.20 7.24
CA LYS A 7 -4.77 0.09 6.69
C LYS A 7 -4.87 0.14 5.16
N VAL A 8 -4.66 1.32 4.60
CA VAL A 8 -4.70 1.56 3.14
C VAL A 8 -3.26 1.60 2.60
N ILE A 9 -3.02 0.94 1.47
CA ILE A 9 -1.76 1.03 0.72
C ILE A 9 -2.07 1.72 -0.59
N ILE A 10 -1.35 2.80 -0.89
CA ILE A 10 -1.53 3.58 -2.12
C ILE A 10 -0.21 3.56 -2.86
N GLU A 11 -0.25 3.12 -4.12
CA GLU A 11 0.87 3.28 -5.03
C GLU A 11 0.80 4.66 -5.68
N ILE A 12 1.94 5.34 -5.72
CA ILE A 12 2.05 6.70 -6.23
C ILE A 12 3.19 6.69 -7.24
N GLU A 13 2.86 6.98 -8.49
CA GLU A 13 3.82 6.98 -9.60
C GLU A 13 4.54 8.33 -9.75
N ARG A 14 3.90 9.43 -9.30
CA ARG A 14 4.41 10.80 -9.44
C ARG A 14 4.45 11.53 -8.12
N ASP A 15 5.50 12.31 -7.88
CA ASP A 15 5.65 13.08 -6.65
C ASP A 15 4.54 14.14 -6.46
N ASP A 16 3.92 14.67 -7.53
CA ASP A 16 2.80 15.63 -7.41
C ASP A 16 1.53 15.00 -6.80
N GLU A 17 1.35 13.70 -6.99
CA GLU A 17 0.23 12.95 -6.42
C GLU A 17 0.45 12.66 -4.93
N LEU A 18 1.70 12.56 -4.49
CA LEU A 18 2.03 12.40 -3.07
C LEU A 18 1.53 13.58 -2.24
N GLU A 19 1.67 14.82 -2.73
CA GLU A 19 1.15 15.99 -2.02
C GLU A 19 -0.37 15.96 -1.89
N LYS A 20 -1.08 15.54 -2.95
CA LYS A 20 -2.55 15.40 -2.92
C LYS A 20 -2.97 14.36 -1.89
N VAL A 21 -2.29 13.21 -1.84
CA VAL A 21 -2.53 12.16 -0.83
C VAL A 21 -2.25 12.68 0.58
N ARG A 22 -1.12 13.37 0.80
CA ARG A 22 -0.80 13.96 2.12
C ARG A 22 -1.86 14.93 2.61
N ARG A 23 -2.42 15.75 1.72
CA ARG A 23 -3.52 16.67 2.04
C ARG A 23 -4.81 15.93 2.35
N ALA A 24 -5.16 14.92 1.55
CA ALA A 24 -6.38 14.13 1.74
C ALA A 24 -6.37 13.32 3.04
N PHE A 25 -5.22 12.78 3.44
CA PHE A 25 -5.06 11.98 4.65
C PHE A 25 -4.48 12.79 5.82
N LYS A 26 -4.65 14.12 5.83
CA LYS A 26 -4.18 14.98 6.91
C LYS A 26 -4.74 14.49 8.27
N GLY A 27 -3.88 14.38 9.28
CA GLY A 27 -4.23 13.85 10.60
C GLY A 27 -4.08 12.34 10.74
N HIS A 28 -3.83 11.61 9.65
CA HIS A 28 -3.47 10.19 9.69
C HIS A 28 -1.95 10.01 9.59
N ASN A 29 -1.44 8.91 10.12
CA ASN A 29 -0.02 8.57 10.00
C ASN A 29 0.27 7.98 8.62
N ILE A 30 1.09 8.67 7.81
CA ILE A 30 1.43 8.29 6.44
C ILE A 30 2.90 7.87 6.40
N THR A 31 3.17 6.62 6.01
CA THR A 31 4.52 6.13 5.74
C THR A 31 4.77 6.09 4.24
N VAL A 32 5.76 6.86 3.77
CA VAL A 32 6.17 6.87 2.36
C VAL A 32 7.30 5.88 2.15
N VAL A 33 7.14 4.97 1.19
CA VAL A 33 8.07 3.88 0.93
C VAL A 33 8.55 3.99 -0.51
N LYS A 34 9.82 4.32 -0.69
CA LYS A 34 10.39 4.58 -2.03
C LYS A 34 11.15 3.40 -2.62
N THR A 35 11.67 2.49 -1.79
CA THR A 35 12.50 1.38 -2.27
C THR A 35 11.70 0.10 -2.51
N ARG A 36 12.08 -0.67 -3.54
CA ARG A 36 11.49 -1.99 -3.82
C ARG A 36 11.66 -2.97 -2.65
N LYS A 37 12.80 -2.91 -1.96
CA LYS A 37 13.10 -3.77 -0.80
C LYS A 37 12.15 -3.50 0.36
N ASP A 38 11.89 -2.23 0.68
CA ASP A 38 10.97 -1.87 1.76
C ASP A 38 9.52 -2.13 1.38
N LYS A 39 9.16 -1.92 0.11
CA LYS A 39 7.84 -2.32 -0.43
C LYS A 39 7.59 -3.81 -0.20
N ASN A 40 8.54 -4.67 -0.58
CA ASN A 40 8.42 -6.12 -0.38
C ASN A 40 8.24 -6.49 1.10
N LYS A 41 9.04 -5.92 2.00
CA LYS A 41 8.92 -6.16 3.45
C LYS A 41 7.52 -5.82 3.98
N ILE A 42 6.94 -4.72 3.52
CA ILE A 42 5.60 -4.29 3.95
C ILE A 42 4.53 -5.24 3.41
N LEU A 43 4.65 -5.67 2.14
CA LEU A 43 3.75 -6.65 1.56
C LEU A 43 3.82 -7.97 2.32
N GLU A 44 5.02 -8.50 2.58
CA GLU A 44 5.19 -9.73 3.36
C GLU A 44 4.56 -9.62 4.75
N ALA A 45 4.77 -8.50 5.46
CA ALA A 45 4.19 -8.27 6.77
C ALA A 45 2.65 -8.25 6.75
N ILE A 46 2.07 -7.65 5.70
CA ILE A 46 0.61 -7.56 5.53
C ILE A 46 0.02 -8.93 5.21
N PHE A 47 0.62 -9.64 4.25
CA PHE A 47 0.16 -10.97 3.85
C PHE A 47 0.26 -11.96 5.02
N LYS A 48 1.34 -11.91 5.79
CA LYS A 48 1.49 -12.68 7.04
C LYS A 48 0.40 -12.37 8.06
N LYS A 49 0.04 -11.09 8.25
CA LYS A 49 -1.02 -10.68 9.18
C LYS A 49 -2.38 -11.29 8.82
N TYR A 50 -2.70 -11.40 7.54
CA TYR A 50 -3.96 -11.96 7.05
C TYR A 50 -3.88 -13.46 6.73
N ASN A 51 -2.78 -14.13 7.09
CA ASN A 51 -2.52 -15.55 6.81
C ASN A 51 -2.69 -15.93 5.33
N VAL A 52 -2.32 -15.03 4.43
CA VAL A 52 -2.33 -15.24 2.98
C VAL A 52 -0.90 -15.31 2.45
N LYS A 53 -0.67 -16.09 1.40
CA LYS A 53 0.64 -16.22 0.76
C LYS A 53 0.81 -15.12 -0.28
N LEU A 54 1.92 -14.38 -0.23
CA LEU A 54 2.28 -13.44 -1.27
C LEU A 54 2.68 -14.23 -2.54
N PRO A 55 1.99 -14.06 -3.68
CA PRO A 55 2.39 -14.72 -4.92
C PRO A 55 3.81 -14.33 -5.32
N LYS A 56 4.60 -15.28 -5.84
CA LYS A 56 5.98 -15.01 -6.30
C LYS A 56 6.05 -13.93 -7.39
N ASN A 57 5.00 -13.83 -8.20
CA ASN A 57 4.87 -12.86 -9.28
C ASN A 57 3.87 -11.75 -8.95
N TYR A 58 3.65 -11.44 -7.66
CA TYR A 58 2.77 -10.35 -7.29
C TYR A 58 3.38 -9.02 -7.72
N THR A 59 2.78 -8.42 -8.74
CA THR A 59 3.07 -7.05 -9.14
C THR A 59 2.03 -6.15 -8.48
N PHE A 60 2.53 -5.14 -7.76
CA PHE A 60 1.72 -3.96 -7.44
C PHE A 60 1.67 -3.17 -8.75
N GLU A 61 0.78 -3.56 -9.65
CA GLU A 61 0.49 -2.84 -10.88
C GLU A 61 -1.01 -2.53 -10.86
N ARG A 62 -1.33 -1.24 -10.77
CA ARG A 62 -2.73 -0.75 -10.79
C ARG A 62 -3.54 -1.35 -11.94
N ASN A 63 -2.92 -1.50 -13.11
CA ASN A 63 -3.53 -2.05 -14.32
C ASN A 63 -3.81 -3.56 -14.24
N ALA A 64 -3.11 -4.31 -13.37
CA ALA A 64 -3.35 -5.74 -13.18
C ALA A 64 -4.52 -6.03 -12.24
N ILE A 65 -4.83 -5.10 -11.31
CA ILE A 65 -5.88 -5.28 -10.30
C ILE A 65 -7.22 -4.68 -10.77
N HIS A 66 -7.18 -3.61 -11.57
CA HIS A 66 -8.35 -3.05 -12.23
C HIS A 66 -8.18 -3.09 -13.76
N PRO A 67 -8.45 -4.25 -14.40
CA PRO A 67 -8.77 -4.23 -15.82
C PRO A 67 -10.02 -3.34 -16.00
N ARG A 68 -9.93 -2.36 -16.89
CA ARG A 68 -11.02 -1.43 -17.19
C ARG A 68 -12.32 -2.14 -17.55
#